data_AF-A0A178D4Q8-F1
#
_entry.id   AF-A0A178D4Q8-F1
#
_cell.length_a   1.000
_cell.length_b   1.000
_cell.length_c   1.000
_cell.angle_alpha   90.00
_cell.angle_beta   90.00
_cell.angle_gamma   90.00
#
_symmetry.space_group_name_H-M   'P 1'
#
loop_
_entity.id
_entity.type
_entity.pdbx_description
1 polymer ?
#
loop_
_entity_poly.entity_id
_entity_poly.type
_entity_poly.pdbx_seq_one_letter_code
_entity_poly.pdbx_strand_id
1 'polypeptide(L)'
;MWPSPPSHLGFLVHVVIEIPACLSFYLFPSRQLGVHTPHAHAVIRQYAALILASVLVAMVFVNKPLDDTSGKVAGALAIYHVAPSIRSVNRLVTQAQLQKPIIISEAFLYLVVHVICFVALLRDAWCALYKENQT
;
A
#
# COMPACT_ATOMS: atom_id res chain seq x y z
N MET A 1 -5.83 3.59 34.91
CA MET A 1 -5.10 3.00 33.76
C MET A 1 -5.89 3.37 32.52
N TRP A 2 -5.43 4.36 31.76
CA TRP A 2 -6.12 4.83 30.56
C TRP A 2 -6.01 3.74 29.47
N PRO A 3 -7.06 3.43 28.71
CA PRO A 3 -6.92 2.54 27.56
C PRO A 3 -5.90 3.15 26.59
N SER A 4 -4.92 2.36 26.16
CA SER A 4 -3.99 2.74 25.10
C SER A 4 -4.81 3.15 23.87
N PRO A 5 -4.48 4.28 23.19
CA PRO A 5 -5.18 4.64 21.98
C PRO A 5 -5.10 3.48 20.98
N PRO A 6 -6.16 3.23 20.17
CA PRO A 6 -6.12 2.22 19.12
C PRO A 6 -4.88 2.47 18.25
N SER A 7 -4.02 1.46 18.19
CA SER A 7 -2.72 1.58 17.54
C SER A 7 -2.89 1.84 16.04
N HIS A 8 -2.15 2.85 15.53
CA HIS A 8 -2.08 3.30 14.12
C HIS A 8 -1.35 2.30 13.22
N LEU A 9 -1.69 1.03 13.36
CA LEU A 9 -0.99 -0.07 12.71
C LEU A 9 -1.15 0.00 11.20
N GLY A 10 -2.26 0.52 10.67
CA GLY A 10 -2.45 0.69 9.23
C GLY A 10 -1.44 1.66 8.63
N PHE A 11 -1.28 2.84 9.22
CA PHE A 11 -0.28 3.82 8.78
C PHE A 11 1.15 3.29 8.93
N LEU A 12 1.46 2.64 10.05
CA LEU A 12 2.79 2.06 10.27
C LEU A 12 3.12 0.95 9.26
N VAL A 13 2.17 0.04 9.02
CA VAL A 13 2.30 -1.03 8.03
C VAL A 13 2.50 -0.45 6.64
N HIS A 14 1.74 0.57 6.26
CA HIS A 14 1.92 1.29 4.99
C HIS A 14 3.34 1.85 4.86
N VAL A 15 3.84 2.56 5.88
CA VAL A 15 5.20 3.12 5.90
C VAL A 15 6.26 2.03 5.73
N VAL A 16 6.18 0.94 6.51
CA VAL A 16 7.18 -0.14 6.48
C VAL A 16 7.22 -0.86 5.14
N ILE A 17 6.06 -1.06 4.50
CA ILE A 17 5.95 -1.79 3.23
C ILE A 17 6.32 -0.89 2.03
N GLU A 18 5.88 0.37 2.05
CA GLU A 18 6.01 1.26 0.90
C GLU A 18 7.37 1.96 0.80
N ILE A 19 8.17 2.05 1.88
CA ILE A 19 9.56 2.54 1.79
C ILE A 19 10.43 1.65 0.89
N PRO A 20 10.53 0.32 1.10
CA PRO A 20 11.25 -0.55 0.18
C PRO A 20 10.69 -0.51 -1.25
N ALA A 21 9.36 -0.39 -1.39
CA ALA A 21 8.71 -0.32 -2.70
C ALA A 21 9.09 0.95 -3.47
N CYS A 22 9.07 2.12 -2.83
CA CYS A 22 9.42 3.38 -3.48
C CYS A 22 10.90 3.39 -3.91
N LEU A 23 11.80 2.89 -3.06
CA LEU A 23 13.22 2.72 -3.40
C LEU A 23 13.39 1.76 -4.59
N SER A 24 12.66 0.64 -4.59
CA SER A 24 12.73 -0.32 -5.69
C SER A 24 12.22 0.26 -7.01
N PHE A 25 11.13 1.04 -7.00
CA PHE A 25 10.59 1.67 -8.21
C PHE A 25 11.54 2.75 -8.74
N TYR A 26 12.18 3.50 -7.84
CA TYR A 26 13.10 4.57 -8.24
C TYR A 26 14.43 4.04 -8.78
N LEU A 27 15.07 3.12 -8.06
CA LEU A 27 16.40 2.58 -8.37
C LEU A 27 16.36 1.49 -9.46
N PHE A 28 15.30 0.68 -9.49
CA PHE A 28 15.19 -0.49 -10.40
C PHE A 28 13.90 -0.46 -11.22
N PRO A 29 13.63 0.61 -12.01
CA PRO A 29 12.36 0.76 -12.73
C PRO A 29 12.12 -0.38 -13.73
N SER A 30 13.17 -0.95 -14.32
CA SER A 30 13.02 -2.06 -15.27
C SER A 30 12.43 -3.33 -14.66
N ARG A 31 12.58 -3.55 -13.34
CA ARG A 31 11.93 -4.69 -12.65
C ARG A 31 10.41 -4.55 -12.55
N GLN A 32 9.89 -3.33 -12.72
CA GLN A 32 8.45 -3.06 -12.68
C GLN A 32 7.78 -3.27 -14.03
N LEU A 33 8.56 -3.47 -15.10
CA LEU A 33 8.08 -3.65 -16.46
C LEU A 33 8.30 -5.09 -16.92
N GLY A 34 7.33 -5.63 -17.66
CA GLY A 34 7.51 -6.92 -18.34
C GLY A 34 8.37 -6.82 -19.61
N VAL A 35 8.56 -5.60 -20.14
CA VAL A 35 9.31 -5.32 -21.37
C VAL A 35 10.09 -4.02 -21.19
N HIS A 36 11.35 -4.00 -21.64
CA HIS A 36 12.20 -2.80 -21.60
C HIS A 36 11.60 -1.68 -22.44
N THR A 37 11.15 -0.61 -21.78
CA THR A 37 10.60 0.58 -22.43
C THR A 37 11.15 1.85 -21.74
N PRO A 38 12.13 2.55 -22.34
CA PRO A 38 12.82 3.68 -21.69
C PRO A 38 11.90 4.81 -21.23
N HIS A 39 10.85 5.11 -22.01
CA HIS A 39 9.87 6.14 -21.66
C HIS A 39 9.03 5.77 -20.43
N ALA A 40 8.77 4.48 -20.20
CA ALA A 40 8.04 4.03 -19.02
C ALA A 40 8.86 4.13 -17.73
N HIS A 41 10.20 4.16 -17.81
CA HIS A 41 11.05 4.35 -16.63
C HIS A 41 10.82 5.72 -15.97
N ALA A 42 10.62 6.78 -16.75
CA ALA A 42 10.31 8.10 -16.20
C ALA A 42 9.00 8.08 -15.42
N VAL A 43 7.97 7.45 -15.98
CA VAL A 43 6.65 7.27 -15.32
C VAL A 43 6.78 6.45 -14.04
N ILE A 44 7.57 5.37 -14.04
CA ILE A 44 7.79 4.54 -12.85
C ILE A 44 8.50 5.32 -11.75
N ARG A 45 9.49 6.15 -12.09
CA ARG A 45 10.15 7.03 -11.11
C ARG A 45 9.20 8.09 -10.57
N GLN A 46 8.28 8.60 -11.39
CA GLN A 46 7.20 9.47 -10.90
C GLN A 46 6.26 8.73 -9.94
N TYR A 47 5.90 7.47 -10.24
CA TYR A 47 5.16 6.64 -9.28
C TYR A 47 5.94 6.43 -7.98
N ALA A 48 7.25 6.23 -8.03
CA ALA A 48 8.08 6.14 -6.82
C ALA A 48 8.00 7.40 -5.96
N ALA A 49 7.99 8.59 -6.58
CA ALA A 49 7.83 9.85 -5.86
C ALA A 49 6.43 9.99 -5.22
N LEU A 50 5.39 9.51 -5.90
CA LEU A 50 4.03 9.48 -5.34
C LEU A 50 3.90 8.51 -4.16
N ILE A 51 4.54 7.34 -4.23
CA ILE A 51 4.61 6.39 -3.11
C ILE A 51 5.38 7.02 -1.94
N LEU A 52 6.50 7.69 -2.20
CA LEU A 52 7.23 8.40 -1.14
C LEU A 52 6.35 9.48 -0.50
N ALA A 53 5.58 10.24 -1.29
CA ALA A 53 4.65 11.23 -0.75
C ALA A 53 3.57 10.58 0.14
N SER A 54 3.02 9.43 -0.24
CA SER A 54 2.05 8.71 0.60
C SER A 54 2.67 8.20 1.89
N VAL A 55 3.93 7.75 1.86
CA VAL A 55 4.71 7.39 3.05
C VAL A 55 4.90 8.59 3.98
N LEU A 56 5.28 9.75 3.45
CA LEU A 56 5.45 10.97 4.25
C LEU A 56 4.13 11.38 4.91
N VAL A 57 3.02 11.33 4.17
CA VAL A 57 1.67 11.56 4.73
C VAL A 57 1.36 10.57 5.83
N ALA A 58 1.55 9.26 5.59
CA ALA A 58 1.28 8.22 6.58
C ALA A 58 2.11 8.41 7.86
N MET A 59 3.38 8.80 7.76
CA MET A 59 4.23 9.07 8.93
C MET A 59 3.69 10.17 9.85
N VAL A 60 3.02 11.19 9.31
CA VAL A 60 2.36 12.24 10.12
C VAL A 60 1.29 11.62 11.04
N PHE A 61 0.58 10.60 10.55
CA PHE A 61 -0.52 9.96 11.27
C PHE A 61 -0.11 8.78 12.15
N VAL A 62 1.13 8.28 12.05
CA VAL A 62 1.60 7.17 12.91
C VAL A 62 1.55 7.52 14.40
N ASN A 63 1.86 8.78 14.75
CA ASN A 63 1.94 9.24 16.14
C ASN A 63 0.78 10.18 16.54
N LYS A 64 -0.17 10.43 15.64
CA LYS A 64 -1.29 11.35 15.89
C LYS A 64 -2.52 10.56 16.31
N PRO A 65 -3.24 10.91 17.38
CA PRO A 65 -4.50 10.25 17.76
C PRO A 65 -5.47 10.11 16.58
N LEU A 66 -6.17 8.98 16.49
CA LEU A 66 -7.15 8.77 15.42
C LEU A 66 -8.24 9.83 15.56
N ASP A 67 -8.45 10.59 14.49
CA ASP A 67 -9.52 11.57 14.34
C ASP A 67 -10.18 11.38 12.96
N ASP A 68 -11.27 12.08 12.70
CA ASP A 68 -11.98 12.05 11.42
C ASP A 68 -11.05 12.30 10.21
N THR A 69 -10.06 13.18 10.37
CA THR A 69 -9.05 13.43 9.33
C THR A 69 -8.19 12.21 9.08
N SER A 70 -7.68 11.58 10.14
CA SER A 70 -6.92 10.32 10.06
C SER A 70 -7.74 9.23 9.39
N GLY A 71 -9.04 9.13 9.71
CA GLY A 71 -9.94 8.17 9.09
C GLY A 71 -10.10 8.36 7.58
N LYS A 72 -10.31 9.61 7.14
CA LYS A 72 -10.39 9.97 5.72
C LYS A 72 -9.09 9.67 4.96
N VAL A 73 -7.95 10.02 5.55
CA VAL A 73 -6.64 9.74 4.94
C VAL A 73 -6.36 8.24 4.89
N ALA A 74 -6.64 7.49 5.95
CA ALA A 74 -6.51 6.04 5.97
C ALA A 74 -7.38 5.39 4.90
N GLY A 75 -8.63 5.85 4.74
CA GLY A 75 -9.52 5.37 3.68
C GLY A 75 -8.99 5.66 2.27
N ALA A 76 -8.46 6.86 2.03
CA ALA A 76 -7.84 7.21 0.75
C ALA A 76 -6.62 6.33 0.43
N LEU A 77 -5.74 6.11 1.41
CA LEU A 77 -4.58 5.23 1.28
C LEU A 77 -4.98 3.75 1.14
N ALA A 78 -6.09 3.32 1.76
CA ALA A 78 -6.63 1.99 1.53
C ALA A 78 -7.04 1.82 0.06
N ILE A 79 -7.83 2.75 -0.48
CA ILE A 79 -8.26 2.71 -1.90
C ILE A 79 -7.06 2.67 -2.86
N TYR A 80 -5.97 3.38 -2.54
CA TYR A 80 -4.74 3.33 -3.32
C TYR A 80 -4.24 1.89 -3.55
N HIS A 81 -4.35 0.98 -2.56
CA HIS A 81 -3.88 -0.41 -2.69
C HIS A 81 -4.75 -1.30 -3.60
N VAL A 82 -5.92 -0.85 -4.03
CA VAL A 82 -6.78 -1.61 -4.95
C VAL A 82 -6.13 -1.77 -6.32
N ALA A 83 -5.61 -0.69 -6.91
CA ALA A 83 -5.03 -0.76 -8.25
C ALA A 83 -3.76 -1.65 -8.33
N PRO A 84 -2.79 -1.56 -7.40
CA PRO A 84 -1.66 -2.50 -7.34
C PRO A 84 -2.08 -3.95 -7.08
N SER A 85 -3.18 -4.18 -6.34
CA SER A 85 -3.75 -5.52 -6.13
C SER A 85 -4.30 -6.09 -7.44
N ILE A 86 -5.12 -5.32 -8.18
CA ILE A 86 -5.64 -5.72 -9.50
C ILE A 86 -4.47 -6.03 -10.46
N ARG A 87 -3.44 -5.17 -10.49
CA ARG A 87 -2.23 -5.41 -11.29
C ARG A 87 -1.55 -6.73 -10.94
N SER A 88 -1.46 -7.06 -9.65
CA SER A 88 -0.84 -8.29 -9.17
C SER A 88 -1.69 -9.52 -9.52
N VAL A 89 -3.02 -9.43 -9.37
CA VAL A 89 -3.96 -10.47 -9.80
C VAL A 89 -3.83 -10.74 -11.30
N ASN A 90 -3.81 -9.71 -12.15
CA ASN A 90 -3.65 -9.89 -13.59
C ASN A 90 -2.34 -10.61 -13.94
N ARG A 91 -1.23 -10.26 -13.28
CA ARG A 91 0.07 -10.96 -13.45
C ARG A 91 -0.02 -12.42 -13.01
N LEU A 92 -0.70 -12.72 -11.90
CA LEU A 92 -0.90 -14.09 -11.42
C LEU A 92 -1.75 -14.91 -12.39
N VAL A 93 -2.82 -14.34 -12.93
CA VAL A 93 -3.66 -15.00 -13.94
C VAL A 93 -2.84 -15.36 -15.17
N THR A 94 -2.02 -14.43 -15.69
CA THR A 94 -1.10 -14.72 -16.81
C THR A 94 -0.07 -15.79 -16.45
N GLN A 95 0.49 -15.77 -15.24
CA GLN A 95 1.43 -16.81 -14.78
C GLN A 95 0.77 -18.20 -14.70
N ALA A 96 -0.47 -18.26 -14.20
CA ALA A 96 -1.24 -19.50 -14.11
C ALA A 96 -1.52 -20.09 -15.51
N GLN A 97 -1.90 -19.24 -16.47
CA GLN A 97 -2.09 -19.65 -17.87
C GLN A 97 -0.81 -20.20 -18.50
N LEU A 98 0.35 -19.66 -18.12
CA LEU A 98 1.67 -20.09 -18.57
C LEU A 98 2.27 -21.24 -17.74
N GLN A 99 1.50 -21.85 -16.81
CA GLN A 99 1.94 -22.92 -15.91
C GLN A 99 3.20 -22.59 -15.10
N LYS A 100 3.41 -21.30 -14.78
CA LYS A 100 4.52 -20.84 -13.93
C LYS A 100 4.15 -20.96 -12.45
N PRO A 101 5.13 -21.16 -11.54
CA PRO A 101 4.87 -21.24 -10.11
C PRO A 101 4.25 -19.93 -9.59
N ILE A 102 3.10 -20.03 -8.94
CA ILE A 102 2.30 -18.89 -8.45
C ILE A 102 2.75 -18.44 -7.06
N ILE A 103 2.89 -19.37 -6.12
CA ILE A 103 3.11 -19.06 -4.68
C ILE A 103 4.48 -18.43 -4.43
N ILE A 104 5.47 -18.77 -5.24
CA ILE A 104 6.86 -18.25 -5.14
C ILE A 104 7.06 -17.04 -6.05
N SER A 105 5.99 -16.49 -6.65
CA SER A 105 6.11 -15.38 -7.58
C SER A 105 6.10 -14.02 -6.86
N GLU A 106 6.87 -13.07 -7.39
CA GLU A 106 6.82 -11.68 -6.91
C GLU A 106 5.40 -11.09 -6.96
N ALA A 107 4.60 -11.48 -7.96
CA ALA A 107 3.23 -11.00 -8.09
C ALA A 107 2.34 -11.50 -6.95
N PHE A 108 2.56 -12.73 -6.44
CA PHE A 108 1.86 -13.21 -5.26
C PHE A 108 2.27 -12.44 -4.01
N LEU A 109 3.57 -12.24 -3.80
CA LEU A 109 4.07 -11.42 -2.69
C LEU A 109 3.47 -10.00 -2.72
N TYR A 110 3.50 -9.34 -3.87
CA TYR A 110 2.92 -8.01 -4.04
C TYR A 110 1.42 -7.98 -3.75
N LEU A 111 0.67 -9.00 -4.18
CA LEU A 111 -0.75 -9.10 -3.83
C LEU A 111 -0.95 -9.20 -2.31
N VAL A 112 -0.20 -10.07 -1.64
CA VAL A 112 -0.32 -10.26 -0.18
C VAL A 112 -0.02 -8.97 0.57
N VAL A 113 1.07 -8.28 0.26
CA VAL A 113 1.42 -7.03 0.96
C VAL A 113 0.40 -5.92 0.71
N HIS A 114 -0.13 -5.80 -0.51
CA HIS A 114 -1.17 -4.80 -0.80
C HIS A 114 -2.50 -5.11 -0.11
N VAL A 115 -2.88 -6.40 0.01
CA VAL A 115 -4.06 -6.81 0.79
C VAL A 115 -3.86 -6.51 2.29
N ILE A 116 -2.67 -6.80 2.84
CA ILE A 116 -2.34 -6.48 4.23
C ILE A 116 -2.46 -4.96 4.49
N CYS A 117 -1.84 -4.13 3.65
CA CYS A 117 -1.96 -2.67 3.77
C CYS A 117 -3.41 -2.20 3.63
N PHE A 118 -4.15 -2.71 2.64
CA PHE A 118 -5.55 -2.39 2.42
C PHE A 118 -6.40 -2.65 3.67
N VAL A 119 -6.33 -3.86 4.21
CA VAL A 119 -7.12 -4.27 5.38
C VAL A 119 -6.72 -3.46 6.62
N ALA A 120 -5.42 -3.25 6.84
CA ALA A 120 -4.93 -2.52 8.00
C ALA A 120 -5.38 -1.04 7.97
N LEU A 121 -5.24 -0.36 6.83
CA LEU A 121 -5.69 1.03 6.67
C LEU A 121 -7.21 1.15 6.69
N LEU A 122 -7.94 0.20 6.10
CA LEU A 122 -9.40 0.19 6.15
C LEU A 122 -9.92 0.02 7.58
N ARG A 123 -9.22 -0.77 8.41
CA ARG A 123 -9.52 -0.90 9.84
C ARG A 123 -9.33 0.43 10.56
N ASP A 124 -8.23 1.14 10.31
CA ASP A 124 -7.98 2.46 10.93
C ASP A 124 -9.05 3.48 10.49
N ALA A 125 -9.41 3.48 9.21
CA ALA A 125 -10.50 4.30 8.66
C ALA A 125 -11.84 4.00 9.35
N TRP A 126 -12.20 2.71 9.47
CA TRP A 126 -13.44 2.29 10.12
C TRP A 126 -13.47 2.69 11.60
N CYS A 127 -12.37 2.51 12.32
CA CYS A 127 -12.32 2.85 13.74
C CYS A 127 -12.46 4.36 13.98
N ALA A 128 -11.79 5.19 13.18
CA ALA A 128 -11.86 6.64 13.30
C ALA A 128 -13.22 7.21 12.87
N LEU A 129 -13.82 6.69 11.80
CA LEU A 129 -15.04 7.29 11.22
C LEU A 129 -16.33 6.79 11.86
N TYR A 130 -16.36 5.53 12.31
CA TYR A 130 -17.62 4.89 12.72
C TYR A 130 -17.67 4.43 14.17
N LYS A 131 -16.53 4.07 14.80
CA LYS A 131 -16.53 3.68 16.22
C LYS A 131 -16.56 4.87 17.17
N GLU A 132 -15.96 5.99 16.80
CA GLU A 132 -15.92 7.19 17.64
C GLU A 132 -17.28 7.93 17.69
N ASN A 133 -18.13 7.76 16.66
CA ASN A 133 -19.48 8.33 16.60
C ASN A 133 -20.55 7.51 17.37
N GLN A 134 -20.20 6.37 17.98
CA GLN A 134 -21.15 5.48 18.67
C GLN A 134 -20.98 5.45 20.20
N THR A 135 -20.12 6.29 20.76
CA THR A 135 -19.93 6.49 22.21
C THR A 135 -20.27 7.92 22.59
#